data_AF-A0A1J3H2N7-F1
#
_entry.id   AF-A0A1J3H2N7-F1
#
_cell.length_a   1.000
_cell.length_b   1.000
_cell.length_c   1.000
_cell.angle_alpha   90.00
_cell.angle_beta   90.00
_cell.angle_gamma   90.00
#
_symmetry.space_group_name_H-M   'P 1'
#
loop_
_entity.id
_entity.type
_entity.pdbx_description
1 polymer ?
#
loop_
_entity_poly.entity_id
_entity_poly.type
_entity_poly.pdbx_seq_one_letter_code
_entity_poly.pdbx_strand_id
1 'polypeptide(L)'
;RHDRCEEALHYLSMMHKEGFVLNEYAFASGLSACSGLNDMNRGVQIHSLIAKSPCLSDAVYIGSALVDMYSKCGNVDDAQQVFDEMGDRNVVTWNSLI
;
A
#
# COMPACT_ATOMS: atom_id res chain seq x y z
N ARG A 1 13.33 -4.94 -12.97
CA ARG A 1 12.54 -4.12 -12.01
C ARG A 1 11.08 -4.60 -11.98
N HIS A 2 10.41 -4.69 -13.14
CA HIS A 2 9.06 -5.28 -13.26
C HIS A 2 8.96 -6.72 -12.72
N ASP A 3 9.90 -7.61 -13.05
CA ASP A 3 9.87 -9.02 -12.59
C ASP A 3 9.82 -9.14 -11.06
N ARG A 4 10.61 -8.33 -10.35
CA ARG A 4 10.63 -8.29 -8.88
C ARG A 4 9.31 -7.78 -8.28
N CYS A 5 8.60 -6.90 -8.99
CA CYS A 5 7.30 -6.40 -8.55
C CYS A 5 6.22 -7.48 -8.70
N GLU A 6 6.22 -8.22 -9.82
CA GLU A 6 5.29 -9.34 -10.00
C GLU A 6 5.56 -10.48 -9.01
N GLU A 7 6.83 -10.83 -8.75
CA GLU A 7 7.19 -11.79 -7.71
C GLU A 7 6.70 -11.36 -6.33
N ALA A 8 6.88 -10.09 -5.95
CA ALA A 8 6.40 -9.57 -4.67
C ALA A 8 4.88 -9.74 -4.51
N LEU A 9 4.12 -9.43 -5.56
CA LEU A 9 2.65 -9.59 -5.56
C LEU A 9 2.24 -11.07 -5.56
N HIS A 10 2.99 -11.93 -6.26
CA HIS A 10 2.78 -13.36 -6.24
C HIS A 10 2.93 -13.94 -4.82
N TYR A 11 4.04 -13.63 -4.15
CA TYR A 11 4.28 -14.10 -2.78
C TYR A 11 3.28 -13.52 -1.78
N LEU A 12 2.91 -12.24 -1.90
CA LEU A 12 1.86 -11.64 -1.07
C LEU A 12 0.52 -12.39 -1.24
N SER A 13 0.14 -12.69 -2.48
CA SER A 13 -1.07 -13.44 -2.78
C SER A 13 -1.02 -14.86 -2.22
N MET A 14 0.13 -15.53 -2.28
CA MET A 14 0.31 -16.87 -1.69
C MET A 14 0.14 -16.83 -0.17
N MET A 15 0.84 -15.93 0.51
CA MET A 15 0.73 -15.76 1.97
C MET A 15 -0.71 -15.51 2.39
N HIS A 16 -1.43 -14.64 1.66
CA HIS A 16 -2.84 -14.38 1.96
C HIS A 16 -3.73 -15.62 1.78
N LYS A 17 -3.52 -16.37 0.68
CA LYS A 17 -4.29 -17.61 0.40
C LYS A 17 -4.03 -18.71 1.42
N GLU A 18 -2.82 -18.80 1.94
CA GLU A 18 -2.43 -19.76 2.98
C GLU A 18 -2.89 -19.35 4.38
N GLY A 19 -3.55 -18.19 4.51
CA GLY A 19 -4.13 -17.73 5.77
C GLY A 19 -3.15 -17.04 6.71
N PHE A 20 -1.99 -16.59 6.21
CA PHE A 20 -1.05 -15.81 7.01
C PHE A 20 -1.65 -14.46 7.38
N VAL A 21 -1.40 -14.03 8.62
CA VAL A 21 -1.61 -12.64 9.02
C VAL A 21 -0.49 -11.80 8.40
N LEU A 22 -0.84 -10.98 7.42
CA LEU A 22 0.10 -10.05 6.78
C LEU A 22 0.41 -8.89 7.74
N ASN A 23 1.68 -8.51 7.81
CA ASN A 23 2.15 -7.35 8.57
C ASN A 23 2.31 -6.12 7.68
N GLU A 24 2.68 -4.99 8.28
CA GLU A 24 2.83 -3.71 7.59
C GLU A 24 3.86 -3.78 6.46
N TYR A 25 4.95 -4.52 6.67
CA TYR A 25 6.03 -4.67 5.68
C TYR A 25 5.60 -5.45 4.45
N ALA A 26 4.82 -6.51 4.64
CA ALA A 26 4.27 -7.28 3.52
C ALA A 26 3.36 -6.40 2.67
N PHE A 27 2.45 -5.65 3.32
CA PHE A 27 1.57 -4.72 2.64
C PHE A 27 2.31 -3.58 1.93
N ALA A 28 3.27 -2.94 2.59
CA ALA A 28 4.08 -1.88 1.99
C ALA A 28 4.90 -2.39 0.79
N SER A 29 5.42 -3.61 0.85
CA SER A 29 6.10 -4.25 -0.28
C SER A 29 5.14 -4.48 -1.46
N GLY A 30 3.91 -4.92 -1.18
CA GLY A 30 2.87 -5.10 -2.21
C GLY A 30 2.45 -3.77 -2.85
N LEU A 31 2.21 -2.74 -2.03
CA LEU A 31 1.88 -1.39 -2.51
C LEU A 31 3.01 -0.81 -3.37
N SER A 32 4.26 -0.92 -2.93
CA SER A 32 5.41 -0.47 -3.71
C SER A 32 5.55 -1.23 -5.04
N ALA A 33 5.18 -2.51 -5.09
CA ALA A 33 5.14 -3.27 -6.33
C ALA A 33 4.04 -2.76 -7.28
N CYS A 34 2.84 -2.47 -6.76
CA CYS A 34 1.77 -1.83 -7.53
C CYS A 34 2.20 -0.48 -8.12
N SER A 35 2.84 0.39 -7.33
CA SER A 35 3.39 1.66 -7.82
C SER A 35 4.41 1.45 -8.94
N GLY A 36 5.26 0.43 -8.81
CA GLY A 36 6.30 0.11 -9.80
C GLY A 36 5.76 -0.47 -11.11
N LEU A 37 4.60 -1.12 -11.07
CA LEU A 37 3.90 -1.70 -12.23
C LEU A 37 2.83 -0.77 -12.81
N ASN A 38 2.52 0.34 -12.12
CA ASN A 38 1.33 1.16 -12.38
C ASN A 38 0.02 0.34 -12.34
N ASP A 39 -0.07 -0.63 -11.42
CA ASP A 39 -1.21 -1.55 -11.27
C ASP A 39 -2.15 -1.09 -10.15
N MET A 40 -2.99 -0.11 -10.50
CA MET A 40 -4.00 0.46 -9.62
C MET A 40 -4.98 -0.59 -9.07
N ASN A 41 -5.37 -1.57 -9.90
CA ASN A 41 -6.38 -2.56 -9.52
C ASN A 41 -5.90 -3.47 -8.38
N ARG A 42 -4.63 -3.90 -8.43
CA ARG A 42 -4.04 -4.66 -7.32
C ARG A 42 -3.77 -3.76 -6.11
N GLY A 43 -3.41 -2.49 -6.33
CA GLY A 43 -3.25 -1.51 -5.25
C GLY A 43 -4.52 -1.34 -4.40
N VAL A 44 -5.67 -1.17 -5.04
CA VAL A 44 -6.99 -1.05 -4.36
C VAL A 44 -7.36 -2.33 -3.62
N GLN A 45 -7.05 -3.51 -4.18
CA GLN A 45 -7.27 -4.78 -3.49
C GLN A 45 -6.43 -4.86 -2.21
N ILE A 46 -5.15 -4.48 -2.28
CA ILE A 46 -4.27 -4.43 -1.12
C ILE A 46 -4.78 -3.43 -0.08
N HIS A 47 -5.21 -2.24 -0.49
CA HIS A 47 -5.84 -1.26 0.42
C HIS A 47 -7.06 -1.85 1.14
N SER A 48 -7.92 -2.57 0.41
CA SER A 48 -9.08 -3.26 1.01
C SER A 48 -8.67 -4.35 2.01
N LEU A 49 -7.55 -5.04 1.79
CA LEU A 49 -7.00 -6.02 2.74
C LEU A 49 -6.45 -5.34 4.00
N ILE A 50 -5.73 -4.22 3.84
CA ILE A 50 -5.22 -3.39 4.93
C ILE A 50 -6.37 -2.94 5.84
N ALA A 51 -7.44 -2.39 5.26
CA ALA A 51 -8.60 -1.90 6.00
C ALA A 51 -9.33 -3.01 6.81
N LYS A 52 -9.20 -4.27 6.38
CA LYS A 52 -9.77 -5.45 7.06
C LYS A 52 -8.79 -6.12 8.02
N SER A 53 -7.55 -5.64 8.11
CA SER A 53 -6.50 -6.27 8.92
C SER A 53 -6.56 -5.73 10.34
N PRO A 54 -6.85 -6.58 11.35
CA PRO A 54 -7.08 -6.10 12.72
C PRO A 54 -5.79 -5.74 13.48
N CYS A 55 -4.61 -5.93 12.89
CA CYS A 55 -3.33 -5.99 13.61
C CYS A 55 -2.22 -5.12 12.97
N LEU A 56 -2.54 -3.94 12.43
CA LEU A 56 -1.53 -3.00 11.95
C LEU A 56 -1.20 -1.98 13.03
N SER A 57 0.06 -1.99 13.46
CA SER A 57 0.63 -1.18 14.54
C SER A 57 1.17 0.18 14.07
N ASP A 58 1.59 0.30 12.82
CA ASP A 58 2.15 1.54 12.24
C ASP A 58 1.23 2.12 11.15
N ALA A 59 0.19 2.82 11.59
CA ALA A 59 -0.78 3.47 10.71
C ALA A 59 -0.15 4.55 9.82
N VAL A 60 0.89 5.25 10.29
CA VAL A 60 1.56 6.31 9.53
C VAL A 60 2.40 5.73 8.40
N TYR A 61 3.11 4.64 8.67
CA TYR A 61 3.90 3.93 7.65
C TYR A 61 3.00 3.37 6.53
N ILE A 62 1.92 2.68 6.89
CA ILE A 62 0.98 2.13 5.92
C ILE A 62 0.24 3.23 5.14
N GLY A 63 -0.21 4.28 5.83
CA GLY A 63 -0.86 5.42 5.17
C GLY A 63 0.08 6.09 4.16
N SER A 64 1.35 6.30 4.51
CA SER A 64 2.36 6.85 3.59
C SER A 64 2.55 5.97 2.35
N ALA A 65 2.58 4.64 2.52
CA ALA A 65 2.70 3.69 1.41
C ALA A 65 1.47 3.69 0.50
N LEU A 66 0.27 3.86 1.07
CA LEU A 66 -0.96 4.01 0.30
C LEU A 66 -0.96 5.31 -0.51
N VAL A 67 -0.63 6.45 0.12
CA VAL A 67 -0.50 7.75 -0.58
C VAL A 67 0.48 7.63 -1.74
N ASP A 68 1.68 7.08 -1.51
CA ASP A 68 2.68 6.88 -2.57
C ASP A 68 2.16 6.02 -3.73
N MET A 69 1.42 4.96 -3.42
CA MET A 69 0.85 4.05 -4.42
C MET A 69 -0.22 4.73 -5.27
N TYR A 70 -1.19 5.40 -4.65
CA TYR A 70 -2.23 6.13 -5.35
C TYR A 70 -1.66 7.27 -6.20
N SER A 71 -0.73 8.07 -5.65
CA SER A 71 -0.05 9.15 -6.36
C SER A 71 0.70 8.64 -7.60
N LYS A 72 1.51 7.59 -7.46
CA LYS A 72 2.29 7.03 -8.59
C LYS A 72 1.44 6.28 -9.61
N CYS A 73 0.27 5.79 -9.21
CA CYS A 73 -0.71 5.22 -10.14
C CYS A 73 -1.57 6.29 -10.85
N GLY A 74 -1.34 7.57 -10.55
CA GLY A 74 -2.02 8.70 -11.19
C GLY A 74 -3.39 9.03 -10.61
N ASN A 75 -3.76 8.46 -9.45
CA ASN A 75 -5.02 8.77 -8.77
C ASN A 75 -4.76 9.63 -7.54
N VAL A 76 -4.57 10.92 -7.79
CA VAL A 76 -4.21 11.91 -6.77
C VAL A 76 -5.37 12.17 -5.80
N ASP A 77 -6.63 12.07 -6.26
CA ASP A 77 -7.81 12.29 -5.42
C ASP A 77 -7.89 11.25 -4.29
N ASP A 78 -7.69 9.97 -4.62
CA ASP A 78 -7.66 8.91 -3.60
C ASP A 78 -6.40 9.02 -2.72
N ALA A 79 -5.26 9.46 -3.26
CA ALA A 79 -4.06 9.73 -2.46
C ALA A 79 -4.30 10.81 -1.40
N GLN A 80 -4.98 11.89 -1.81
CA GLN A 80 -5.38 12.98 -0.92
C GLN A 80 -6.39 12.50 0.11
N GLN A 81 -7.38 11.71 -0.28
CA GLN A 81 -8.36 11.15 0.65
C GLN A 81 -7.68 10.29 1.73
N VAL A 82 -6.78 9.39 1.33
CA VAL A 82 -6.01 8.58 2.29
C VAL A 82 -5.24 9.48 3.24
N PHE A 83 -4.52 10.47 2.72
CA PHE A 83 -3.76 11.42 3.52
C PHE A 83 -4.66 12.19 4.52
N ASP A 84 -5.86 12.58 4.10
CA ASP A 84 -6.80 13.31 4.93
C ASP A 84 -7.37 12.45 6.07
N GLU A 85 -7.58 11.16 5.81
CA GLU A 85 -8.04 10.18 6.80
C GLU A 85 -6.95 9.77 7.80
N MET A 86 -5.67 10.08 7.55
CA MET A 86 -4.59 9.82 8.50
C MET A 86 -4.72 10.73 9.73
N GLY A 87 -4.95 10.12 10.90
CA GLY A 87 -5.05 10.82 12.20
C GLY A 87 -3.72 11.42 12.68
N ASP A 88 -2.60 10.72 12.43
CA ASP A 88 -1.24 11.22 12.67
C ASP A 88 -0.47 11.29 11.34
N ARG A 89 0.27 12.38 11.14
CA ARG A 89 1.01 12.67 9.88
C ARG A 89 2.46 13.01 10.21
N ASN A 90 3.42 12.52 9.42
CA ASN A 90 4.85 12.79 9.59
C ASN A 90 5.48 13.36 8.30
N VAL A 91 6.78 13.65 8.31
CA VAL A 91 7.47 14.22 7.13
C VAL A 91 7.36 13.30 5.90
N VAL A 92 7.28 11.98 6.12
CA VAL A 92 7.15 11.00 5.03
C VAL A 92 5.76 11.12 4.37
N THR A 93 4.67 11.27 5.14
CA THR A 93 3.31 11.41 4.57
C THR A 93 3.19 12.65 3.68
N TRP A 94 3.82 13.76 4.07
CA TRP A 94 3.80 14.99 3.28
C TRP A 94 4.60 14.87 1.98
N ASN A 95 5.75 14.20 2.01
CA ASN A 95 6.59 13.99 0.83
C ASN A 95 5.97 13.02 -0.19
N SER A 96 5.09 12.11 0.25
CA SER A 96 4.40 11.17 -0.64
C SER A 96 3.30 11.81 -1.50
N LEU A 97 2.84 13.01 -1.15
CA LEU A 97 1.79 13.74 -1.87
C LEU A 97 2.36 14.65 -3.00
N ILE A 98 3.66 14.95 -2.98
CA ILE A 98 4.36 15.84 -3.93
C ILE A 98 4.91 15.04 -5.12
#